data_AF-U2B8B3-F1
#
_entry.id   AF-U2B8B3-F1
#
_cell.length_a   1.000
_cell.length_b   1.000
_cell.length_c   1.000
_cell.angle_alpha   90.00
_cell.angle_beta   90.00
_cell.angle_gamma   90.00
#
_symmetry.space_group_name_H-M   'P 1'
#
loop_
_entity.id
_entity.type
_entity.pdbx_description
1 polymer ?
#
loop_
_entity_poly.entity_id
_entity_poly.type
_entity_poly.pdbx_seq_one_letter_code
_entity_poly.pdbx_strand_id
1 'polypeptide(L)'
;MPSLEVIVDQHSEEAAFLGLLRSIAVHEPHYDLNHLTTLDNRIEAHLDGLRIAGPVALETLLQQLDPNAQGEIFAATVLAFETANAAAMARLAEHVRAAPDSARFMAAALGWLDWARVEPWVDKLLGSPEALFRQIGLAACGMHRRDPGPALI
;
A
#
# COMPACT_ATOMS: atom_id res chain seq x y z
N MET A 1 2.15 -9.24 -30.19
CA MET A 1 1.38 -8.88 -28.99
C MET A 1 2.27 -9.18 -27.80
N PRO A 2 2.44 -8.27 -26.83
CA PRO A 2 3.20 -8.57 -25.62
C PRO A 2 2.59 -9.77 -24.90
N SER A 3 3.41 -10.57 -24.22
CA SER A 3 2.92 -11.65 -23.36
C SER A 3 2.20 -11.05 -22.15
N LEU A 4 1.31 -11.83 -21.54
CA LEU A 4 0.57 -11.41 -20.33
C LEU A 4 1.53 -11.01 -19.20
N GLU A 5 2.64 -11.72 -19.06
CA GLU A 5 3.69 -11.45 -18.05
C GLU A 5 4.25 -10.03 -18.21
N VAL A 6 4.62 -9.63 -19.43
CA VAL A 6 5.16 -8.27 -19.69
C VAL A 6 4.16 -7.17 -19.32
N ILE A 7 2.86 -7.41 -19.54
CA ILE A 7 1.81 -6.45 -19.17
C ILE A 7 1.68 -6.35 -17.65
N VAL A 8 1.73 -7.48 -16.93
CA VAL A 8 1.67 -7.50 -15.46
C VAL A 8 2.89 -6.82 -14.85
N ASP A 9 4.08 -7.08 -15.39
CA ASP A 9 5.32 -6.43 -14.95
C ASP A 9 5.24 -4.92 -15.13
N GLN A 10 4.76 -4.46 -16.30
CA GLN A 10 4.57 -3.04 -16.56
C GLN A 10 3.57 -2.40 -15.58
N HIS A 11 2.42 -3.03 -15.31
CA HIS A 11 1.49 -2.51 -14.32
C HIS A 11 2.07 -2.51 -12.90
N SER A 12 2.90 -3.50 -12.56
CA SER A 12 3.54 -3.62 -11.24
C SER A 12 4.56 -2.50 -11.04
N GLU A 13 5.45 -2.30 -12.02
CA GLU A 13 6.47 -1.25 -12.01
C GLU A 13 5.85 0.15 -11.96
N GLU A 14 4.82 0.41 -12.78
CA GLU A 14 4.16 1.71 -12.82
C GLU A 14 3.34 1.98 -11.55
N ALA A 15 2.60 0.98 -11.02
CA ALA A 15 1.89 1.15 -9.76
C ALA A 15 2.85 1.45 -8.60
N ALA A 16 3.99 0.75 -8.54
CA ALA A 16 5.03 1.00 -7.56
C ALA A 16 5.62 2.41 -7.71
N PHE A 17 6.09 2.75 -8.91
CA PHE A 17 6.67 4.07 -9.19
C PHE A 17 5.72 5.22 -8.84
N LEU A 18 4.45 5.12 -9.25
CA LEU A 18 3.46 6.15 -9.00
C LEU A 18 3.06 6.22 -7.52
N GLY A 19 2.97 5.09 -6.83
CA GLY A 19 2.76 5.06 -5.37
C GLY A 19 3.88 5.77 -4.61
N LEU A 20 5.14 5.56 -5.02
CA LEU A 20 6.29 6.29 -4.51
C LEU A 20 6.18 7.79 -4.84
N LEU A 21 5.91 8.15 -6.08
CA LEU A 21 5.76 9.54 -6.51
C LEU A 21 4.67 10.26 -5.69
N ARG A 22 3.54 9.59 -5.44
CA ARG A 22 2.45 10.15 -4.63
C ARG A 22 2.90 10.43 -3.20
N SER A 23 3.66 9.52 -2.59
CA SER A 23 4.17 9.71 -1.23
C SER A 23 5.04 10.98 -1.09
N ILE A 24 5.70 11.38 -2.17
CA ILE A 24 6.48 12.62 -2.25
C ILE A 24 5.57 13.80 -2.56
N ALA A 25 4.75 13.68 -3.60
CA ALA A 25 3.92 14.77 -4.14
C ALA A 25 2.97 15.39 -3.10
N VAL A 26 2.42 14.61 -2.17
CA VAL A 26 1.53 15.14 -1.12
C VAL A 26 2.22 16.07 -0.12
N HIS A 27 3.55 16.13 -0.12
CA HIS A 27 4.35 17.00 0.74
C HIS A 27 4.97 18.20 0.00
N GLU A 28 4.77 18.30 -1.31
CA GLU A 28 5.45 19.27 -2.16
C GLU A 28 4.53 20.45 -2.53
N PRO A 29 4.96 21.71 -2.33
CA PRO A 29 4.08 22.87 -2.46
C PRO A 29 3.66 23.20 -3.89
N HIS A 30 4.29 22.58 -4.89
CA HIS A 30 4.00 22.80 -6.31
C HIS A 30 2.99 21.79 -6.88
N TYR A 31 2.59 20.78 -6.10
CA TYR A 31 1.47 19.91 -6.44
C TYR A 31 0.18 20.50 -5.87
N ASP A 32 -0.81 20.74 -6.74
CA ASP A 32 -2.15 21.12 -6.32
C ASP A 32 -3.06 19.88 -6.31
N LEU A 33 -4.32 20.05 -5.92
CA LEU A 33 -5.28 18.94 -5.87
C LEU A 33 -5.56 18.34 -7.25
N ASN A 34 -5.43 19.09 -8.34
CA ASN A 34 -5.63 18.56 -9.70
C ASN A 34 -4.45 17.69 -10.13
N HIS A 35 -3.22 18.09 -9.78
CA HIS A 35 -2.03 17.27 -10.00
C HIS A 35 -2.13 15.96 -9.20
N LEU A 36 -2.54 16.03 -7.92
CA LEU A 36 -2.75 14.83 -7.10
C LEU A 36 -3.86 13.95 -7.63
N THR A 37 -4.99 14.52 -8.05
CA THR A 37 -6.09 13.75 -8.67
C THR A 37 -5.63 13.05 -9.96
N THR A 38 -4.83 13.72 -10.78
CA THR A 38 -4.27 13.13 -12.01
C THR A 38 -3.34 11.97 -11.68
N LEU A 39 -2.50 12.11 -10.65
CA LEU A 39 -1.62 11.06 -10.18
C LEU A 39 -2.41 9.87 -9.62
N ASP A 40 -3.42 10.14 -8.80
CA ASP A 40 -4.28 9.13 -8.17
C ASP A 40 -5.03 8.31 -9.23
N ASN A 41 -5.57 8.97 -10.26
CA ASN A 41 -6.20 8.28 -11.39
C ASN A 41 -5.24 7.34 -12.15
N ARG A 42 -3.96 7.72 -12.26
CA ARG A 42 -2.95 6.87 -12.92
C ARG A 42 -2.62 5.67 -12.04
N ILE A 43 -2.45 5.86 -10.73
CA ILE A 43 -2.24 4.77 -9.78
C ILE A 43 -3.39 3.77 -9.88
N GLU A 44 -4.63 4.25 -9.82
CA GLU A 44 -5.81 3.39 -9.88
C GLU A 44 -5.91 2.62 -11.19
N ALA A 45 -5.58 3.24 -12.34
CA ALA A 45 -5.57 2.56 -13.63
C ALA A 45 -4.55 1.40 -13.68
N HIS A 46 -3.40 1.54 -13.02
CA HIS A 46 -2.42 0.45 -12.94
C HIS A 46 -2.84 -0.63 -11.94
N LEU A 47 -3.40 -0.24 -10.78
CA LEU A 47 -3.97 -1.17 -9.81
C LEU A 47 -5.10 -2.00 -10.44
N ASP A 48 -5.97 -1.40 -11.26
CA ASP A 48 -7.01 -2.12 -12.01
C ASP A 48 -6.44 -3.19 -12.93
N GLY A 49 -5.36 -2.89 -13.66
CA GLY A 49 -4.64 -3.87 -14.46
C GLY A 49 -4.13 -5.05 -13.62
N LEU A 50 -3.60 -4.77 -12.43
CA LEU A 50 -3.14 -5.79 -11.50
C LEU A 50 -4.29 -6.61 -10.90
N ARG A 51 -5.44 -5.97 -10.59
CA ARG A 51 -6.64 -6.67 -10.13
C ARG A 51 -7.16 -7.66 -11.18
N ILE A 52 -7.10 -7.30 -12.46
CA ILE A 52 -7.46 -8.20 -13.57
C ILE A 52 -6.52 -9.41 -13.64
N ALA A 53 -5.21 -9.19 -13.46
CA ALA A 53 -4.22 -10.25 -13.42
C ALA A 53 -4.30 -11.13 -12.15
N GLY A 54 -4.92 -10.63 -11.08
CA GLY A 54 -5.29 -11.38 -9.90
C GLY A 54 -4.08 -11.91 -9.12
N PRO A 55 -4.08 -13.18 -8.67
CA PRO A 55 -3.02 -13.73 -7.82
C PRO A 55 -1.61 -13.67 -8.43
N VAL A 56 -1.50 -13.71 -9.77
CA VAL A 56 -0.20 -13.62 -10.46
C VAL A 56 0.44 -12.26 -10.21
N ALA A 57 -0.32 -11.17 -10.34
CA ALA A 57 0.18 -9.82 -10.09
C ALA A 57 0.63 -9.61 -8.64
N LEU A 58 -0.14 -10.13 -7.67
CA LEU A 58 0.26 -10.06 -6.26
C LEU A 58 1.58 -10.82 -6.02
N GLU A 59 1.74 -12.02 -6.59
CA GLU A 59 2.99 -12.76 -6.42
C GLU A 59 4.17 -12.07 -7.12
N THR A 60 3.97 -11.49 -8.32
CA THR A 60 4.98 -10.67 -9.01
C THR A 60 5.48 -9.54 -8.11
N LEU A 61 4.57 -8.75 -7.54
CA LEU A 61 4.93 -7.66 -6.61
C LEU A 61 5.65 -8.17 -5.36
N LEU A 62 5.20 -9.29 -4.79
CA LEU A 62 5.84 -9.87 -3.60
C LEU A 62 7.23 -10.45 -3.88
N GLN A 63 7.52 -10.85 -5.12
CA GLN A 63 8.85 -11.30 -5.56
C GLN A 63 9.81 -10.13 -5.80
N GLN A 64 9.29 -8.93 -6.07
CA GLN A 64 10.07 -7.71 -6.24
C GLN A 64 10.48 -7.06 -4.91
N LEU A 65 10.01 -7.58 -3.77
CA LEU A 65 10.35 -7.03 -2.45
C LEU A 65 11.82 -7.30 -2.09
N ASP A 66 12.66 -6.28 -2.26
CA ASP A 66 14.03 -6.22 -1.74
C ASP A 66 14.15 -5.18 -0.60
N PRO A 67 15.25 -5.14 0.18
CA PRO A 67 15.37 -4.22 1.32
C PRO A 67 15.16 -2.73 1.04
N ASN A 68 15.22 -2.29 -0.23
CA ASN A 68 14.96 -0.93 -0.68
C ASN A 68 13.58 -0.75 -1.32
N ALA A 69 12.73 -1.77 -1.31
CA ALA A 69 11.37 -1.71 -1.85
C ALA A 69 10.56 -0.61 -1.16
N GLN A 70 9.90 0.19 -1.97
CA GLN A 70 9.14 1.36 -1.53
C GLN A 70 7.75 1.33 -2.13
N GLY A 71 7.64 1.69 -3.40
CA GLY A 71 6.38 1.71 -4.13
C GLY A 71 5.73 0.32 -4.24
N GLU A 72 6.56 -0.72 -4.33
CA GLU A 72 6.16 -2.12 -4.41
C GLU A 72 5.36 -2.52 -3.16
N ILE A 73 5.76 -2.01 -1.98
CA ILE A 73 5.05 -2.24 -0.72
C ILE A 73 3.67 -1.60 -0.77
N PHE A 74 3.53 -0.42 -1.36
CA PHE A 74 2.22 0.21 -1.53
C PHE A 74 1.31 -0.66 -2.41
N ALA A 75 1.75 -1.02 -3.62
CA ALA A 75 0.95 -1.79 -4.56
C ALA A 75 0.61 -3.20 -4.03
N ALA A 76 1.58 -3.90 -3.45
CA ALA A 76 1.37 -5.22 -2.86
C ALA A 76 0.41 -5.17 -1.67
N THR A 77 0.51 -4.13 -0.82
CA THR A 77 -0.42 -3.94 0.31
C THR A 77 -1.85 -3.72 -0.18
N VAL A 78 -2.06 -2.87 -1.19
CA VAL A 78 -3.40 -2.66 -1.78
C VAL A 78 -4.01 -4.00 -2.19
N LEU A 79 -3.33 -4.78 -3.03
CA LEU A 79 -3.87 -6.06 -3.53
C LEU A 79 -4.05 -7.10 -2.42
N ALA A 80 -3.10 -7.20 -1.48
CA ALA A 80 -3.17 -8.16 -0.39
C ALA A 80 -4.38 -7.89 0.52
N PHE A 81 -4.64 -6.63 0.84
CA PHE A 81 -5.76 -6.23 1.70
C PHE A 81 -7.11 -6.25 0.98
N GLU A 82 -7.14 -5.96 -0.33
CA GLU A 82 -8.34 -6.15 -1.16
C GLU A 82 -8.81 -7.59 -1.22
N THR A 83 -7.86 -8.53 -1.26
CA THR A 83 -8.15 -9.96 -1.37
C THR A 83 -8.17 -10.67 -0.01
N ALA A 84 -7.96 -9.95 1.10
CA ALA A 84 -7.82 -10.51 2.44
C ALA A 84 -6.79 -11.67 2.51
N ASN A 85 -5.72 -11.59 1.72
CA ASN A 85 -4.72 -12.64 1.60
C ASN A 85 -3.75 -12.61 2.79
N ALA A 86 -4.05 -13.41 3.82
CA ALA A 86 -3.27 -13.47 5.05
C ALA A 86 -1.80 -13.85 4.84
N ALA A 87 -1.48 -14.68 3.85
CA ALA A 87 -0.10 -15.06 3.56
C ALA A 87 0.72 -13.90 2.99
N ALA A 88 0.12 -13.13 2.06
CA ALA A 88 0.72 -11.92 1.51
C ALA A 88 0.88 -10.85 2.60
N MET A 89 -0.14 -10.64 3.44
CA MET A 89 -0.08 -9.73 4.58
C MET A 89 1.07 -10.09 5.54
N ALA A 90 1.26 -11.38 5.83
CA ALA A 90 2.35 -11.83 6.70
C ALA A 90 3.74 -11.57 6.07
N ARG A 91 3.92 -11.79 4.76
CA ARG A 91 5.15 -11.46 4.03
C ARG A 91 5.43 -9.95 4.07
N LEU A 92 4.42 -9.12 3.84
CA LEU A 92 4.54 -7.66 3.92
C LEU A 92 4.89 -7.19 5.34
N ALA A 93 4.26 -7.77 6.36
CA ALA A 93 4.59 -7.47 7.75
C ALA A 93 6.05 -7.81 8.07
N GLU A 94 6.52 -8.99 7.64
CA GLU A 94 7.93 -9.38 7.85
C GLU A 94 8.91 -8.47 7.11
N HIS A 95 8.56 -8.08 5.88
CA HIS A 95 9.34 -7.11 5.13
C HIS A 95 9.46 -5.77 5.88
N VAL A 96 8.33 -5.24 6.36
CA VAL A 96 8.28 -3.97 7.08
C VAL A 96 9.05 -4.04 8.40
N ARG A 97 9.10 -5.21 9.08
CA ARG A 97 10.00 -5.41 10.23
C ARG A 97 11.46 -5.30 9.85
N ALA A 98 11.86 -5.90 8.73
CA ALA A 98 13.24 -5.90 8.27
C ALA A 98 13.69 -4.54 7.70
N ALA A 99 12.76 -3.79 7.09
CA ALA A 99 12.99 -2.47 6.51
C ALA A 99 11.93 -1.46 7.02
N PRO A 100 12.05 -0.93 8.25
CA PRO A 100 11.03 -0.07 8.86
C PRO A 100 10.71 1.21 8.07
N ASP A 101 11.64 1.71 7.25
CA ASP A 101 11.40 2.87 6.38
C ASP A 101 10.29 2.61 5.34
N SER A 102 10.00 1.33 5.05
CA SER A 102 8.91 0.93 4.16
C SER A 102 7.51 1.05 4.82
N ALA A 103 7.43 1.21 6.14
CA ALA A 103 6.17 1.27 6.89
C ALA A 103 5.22 2.37 6.39
N ARG A 104 5.78 3.51 5.95
CA ARG A 104 5.00 4.62 5.40
C ARG A 104 4.23 4.24 4.12
N PHE A 105 4.75 3.32 3.32
CA PHE A 105 4.10 2.85 2.10
C PHE A 105 2.96 1.88 2.41
N MET A 106 3.14 1.01 3.41
CA MET A 106 2.04 0.19 3.92
C MET A 106 0.94 1.07 4.52
N ALA A 107 1.29 2.07 5.33
CA ALA A 107 0.31 3.02 5.87
C ALA A 107 -0.43 3.78 4.76
N ALA A 108 0.28 4.27 3.74
CA ALA A 108 -0.31 4.96 2.60
C ALA A 108 -1.29 4.06 1.82
N ALA A 109 -0.99 2.77 1.66
CA ALA A 109 -1.89 1.81 1.03
C ALA A 109 -3.14 1.55 1.88
N LEU A 110 -3.02 1.48 3.20
CA LEU A 110 -4.20 1.39 4.08
C LEU A 110 -5.06 2.65 4.05
N GLY A 111 -4.45 3.83 3.88
CA GLY A 111 -5.15 5.09 3.65
C GLY A 111 -5.77 5.21 2.26
N TRP A 112 -5.28 4.45 1.27
CA TRP A 112 -5.83 4.40 -0.09
C TRP A 112 -7.12 3.60 -0.17
N LEU A 113 -7.18 2.47 0.55
CA LEU A 113 -8.32 1.55 0.56
C LEU A 113 -9.51 2.09 1.36
N ASP A 114 -10.72 1.71 0.97
CA ASP A 114 -11.95 2.04 1.71
C ASP A 114 -11.90 1.62 3.18
N TRP A 115 -12.35 2.51 4.09
CA TRP A 115 -12.35 2.26 5.53
C TRP A 115 -13.00 0.92 5.91
N ALA A 116 -14.18 0.62 5.37
CA ALA A 116 -14.93 -0.60 5.69
C ALA A 116 -14.15 -1.89 5.37
N ARG A 117 -13.17 -1.81 4.46
CA ARG A 117 -12.30 -2.93 4.10
C ARG A 117 -11.11 -3.06 5.05
N VAL A 118 -10.53 -1.93 5.46
CA VAL A 118 -9.30 -1.91 6.26
C VAL A 118 -9.53 -1.88 7.77
N GLU A 119 -10.70 -1.47 8.24
CA GLU A 119 -11.04 -1.34 9.66
C GLU A 119 -10.66 -2.56 10.51
N PRO A 120 -11.02 -3.82 10.14
CA PRO A 120 -10.66 -4.99 10.95
C PRO A 120 -9.15 -5.23 11.04
N TRP A 121 -8.39 -4.74 10.07
CA TRP A 121 -6.93 -4.88 10.03
C TRP A 121 -6.25 -3.73 10.75
N VAL A 122 -6.78 -2.52 10.63
CA VAL A 122 -6.33 -1.35 11.40
C VAL A 122 -6.50 -1.63 12.89
N ASP A 123 -7.63 -2.19 13.32
CA ASP A 123 -7.83 -2.60 14.72
C ASP A 123 -6.78 -3.61 15.21
N LYS A 124 -6.44 -4.59 14.38
CA LYS A 124 -5.37 -5.56 14.68
C LYS A 124 -4.00 -4.89 14.78
N LEU A 125 -3.71 -3.91 13.92
CA LEU A 125 -2.46 -3.15 13.95
C LEU A 125 -2.37 -2.28 15.21
N LEU A 126 -3.45 -1.61 15.59
CA LEU A 126 -3.55 -0.82 16.81
C LEU A 126 -3.36 -1.67 18.07
N GLY A 127 -3.88 -2.90 18.08
CA GLY A 127 -3.69 -3.87 19.16
C GLY A 127 -2.34 -4.60 19.17
N SER A 128 -1.44 -4.31 18.22
CA SER A 128 -0.15 -5.01 18.10
C SER A 128 0.77 -4.71 19.28
N PRO A 129 1.54 -5.71 19.79
CA PRO A 129 2.59 -5.45 20.78
C PRO A 129 3.78 -4.68 20.19
N GLU A 130 3.96 -4.69 18.87
CA GLU A 130 5.07 -4.00 18.20
C GLU A 130 4.70 -2.55 17.88
N ALA A 131 5.51 -1.59 18.35
CA ALA A 131 5.27 -0.16 18.15
C ALA A 131 5.18 0.24 16.67
N LEU A 132 5.97 -0.43 15.82
CA LEU A 132 5.96 -0.26 14.37
C LEU A 132 4.56 -0.46 13.77
N PHE A 133 3.88 -1.55 14.12
CA PHE A 133 2.55 -1.83 13.58
C PHE A 133 1.48 -0.91 14.18
N ARG A 134 1.60 -0.53 15.46
CA ARG A 134 0.71 0.48 16.04
C ARG A 134 0.82 1.82 15.31
N GLN A 135 2.04 2.24 14.97
CA GLN A 135 2.26 3.47 14.19
C GLN A 135 1.57 3.41 12.82
N ILE A 136 1.61 2.27 12.14
CA ILE A 136 0.94 2.08 10.85
C ILE A 136 -0.58 2.16 11.01
N GLY A 137 -1.13 1.52 12.05
CA GLY A 137 -2.56 1.61 12.38
C GLY A 137 -3.00 3.04 12.67
N LEU A 138 -2.22 3.78 13.48
CA LEU A 138 -2.49 5.19 13.80
C LEU A 138 -2.44 6.09 12.56
N ALA A 139 -1.46 5.87 11.68
CA ALA A 139 -1.36 6.61 10.42
C ALA A 139 -2.58 6.35 9.53
N ALA A 140 -3.04 5.10 9.42
CA ALA A 140 -4.25 4.75 8.68
C ALA A 140 -5.50 5.43 9.28
N CYS A 141 -5.67 5.42 10.61
CA CYS A 141 -6.74 6.16 11.28
C CYS A 141 -6.71 7.65 10.94
N GLY A 142 -5.54 8.28 10.94
CA GLY A 142 -5.36 9.69 10.58
C GLY A 142 -5.78 9.98 9.15
N MET A 143 -5.38 9.15 8.18
CA MET A 143 -5.77 9.27 6.77
C MET A 143 -7.29 9.11 6.57
N HIS A 144 -7.91 8.21 7.32
CA HIS A 144 -9.36 7.97 7.31
C HIS A 144 -10.17 8.92 8.19
N ARG A 145 -9.51 9.80 8.95
CA ARG A 145 -10.14 10.68 9.97
C ARG A 145 -10.99 9.91 10.97
N ARG A 146 -10.47 8.77 11.44
CA ARG A 146 -11.10 7.89 12.44
C ARG A 146 -10.39 8.03 13.78
N ASP A 147 -11.16 7.94 14.85
CA ASP A 147 -10.62 7.93 16.21
C ASP A 147 -10.00 6.55 16.51
N PRO A 148 -8.69 6.46 16.78
CA PRO A 148 -8.02 5.20 17.15
C PRO A 148 -8.33 4.76 18.59
N GLY A 149 -9.07 5.56 19.36
CA GLY A 149 -9.55 5.20 20.69
C GLY A 149 -8.43 4.93 21.70
N PRO A 150 -8.50 3.83 22.49
CA PRO A 150 -7.54 3.53 23.56
C PRO A 150 -6.09 3.35 23.10
N ALA A 151 -5.82 3.16 21.80
CA ALA A 151 -4.46 2.99 21.29
C ALA A 151 -3.57 4.23 21.46
N LEU A 152 -4.15 5.37 21.85
CA LEU A 152 -3.44 6.62 22.17
C LEU A 152 -3.07 6.79 23.65
N ILE A 153 -3.47 5.85 24.53
CA ILE A 153 -3.31 5.93 26.00
C ILE A 153 -2.29 4.87 26.46
#